data_AF-A0AAW9X8N9-F1
#
_entry.id   AF-A0AAW9X8N9-F1
#
_cell.length_a   1.000
_cell.length_b   1.000
_cell.length_c   1.000
_cell.angle_alpha   90.00
_cell.angle_beta   90.00
_cell.angle_gamma   90.00
#
_symmetry.space_group_name_H-M   'P 1'
#
loop_
_entity.id
_entity.type
_entity.pdbx_description
1 polymer ?
#
loop_
_entity_poly.entity_id
_entity_poly.type
_entity_poly.pdbx_seq_one_letter_code
_entity_poly.pdbx_strand_id
1 'polypeptide(L)'
;IIMGHSLGTRLINNTLPYIKNDNILLTISMAGATPITSYTENIMKMAYGSKMGHLNIYSEHDKVLNTIYPLVESVTPIGVREVRFRPARVINWKWDIGHTEYITSNRIDSLTHWLNVTCADLADPDVELTDDDIKLFNDIIDLANLTCHKNTVAPKLISFE
;
A
#
# COMPACT_ATOMS: atom_id res chain seq x y z
N ILE A 1 -0.27 -6.40 11.15
CA ILE A 1 -0.42 -5.65 9.88
C ILE A 1 -1.54 -4.64 10.07
N ILE A 2 -1.39 -3.41 9.59
CA ILE A 2 -2.47 -2.42 9.55
C ILE A 2 -2.67 -1.98 8.10
N MET A 3 -3.92 -1.94 7.64
CA MET A 3 -4.27 -1.54 6.29
C MET A 3 -5.21 -0.34 6.34
N GLY A 4 -4.93 0.67 5.51
CA GLY A 4 -5.79 1.83 5.32
C GLY A 4 -6.06 2.06 3.86
N HIS A 5 -7.32 2.33 3.53
CA HIS A 5 -7.72 2.84 2.21
C HIS A 5 -8.10 4.32 2.32
N SER A 6 -7.75 5.11 1.31
CA SER A 6 -8.18 6.51 1.22
C SER A 6 -7.83 7.33 2.47
N LEU A 7 -8.83 7.98 3.08
CA LEU A 7 -8.69 8.75 4.32
C LEU A 7 -8.26 7.88 5.51
N GLY A 8 -8.57 6.58 5.50
CA GLY A 8 -8.11 5.64 6.52
C GLY A 8 -6.59 5.57 6.59
N THR A 9 -5.90 5.70 5.44
CA THR A 9 -4.43 5.82 5.39
C THR A 9 -3.95 7.05 6.16
N ARG A 10 -4.66 8.18 6.07
CA ARG A 10 -4.30 9.42 6.75
C ARG A 10 -4.46 9.29 8.26
N LEU A 11 -5.54 8.66 8.70
CA LEU A 11 -5.76 8.36 10.11
C LEU A 11 -4.61 7.51 10.66
N ILE A 12 -4.28 6.42 9.97
CA ILE A 12 -3.17 5.54 10.36
C ILE A 12 -1.85 6.31 10.40
N ASN A 13 -1.51 7.05 9.34
CA ASN A 13 -0.26 7.80 9.27
C ASN A 13 -0.13 8.86 10.38
N ASN A 14 -1.22 9.54 10.73
CA ASN A 14 -1.22 10.56 11.77
C ASN A 14 -1.23 9.98 13.19
N THR A 15 -1.76 8.77 13.39
CA THR A 15 -1.83 8.14 14.72
C THR A 15 -0.59 7.31 15.04
N LEU A 16 -0.01 6.65 14.04
CA LEU A 16 1.13 5.74 14.16
C LEU A 16 2.33 6.27 14.98
N PRO A 17 2.75 7.54 14.85
CA PRO A 17 3.84 8.09 15.65
C PRO A 17 3.55 8.22 17.15
N TYR A 18 2.27 8.15 17.55
CA TYR A 18 1.81 8.43 18.91
C TYR A 18 1.34 7.17 19.66
N ILE A 19 1.41 6.00 19.02
CA ILE A 19 1.05 4.71 19.61
C ILE A 19 2.28 3.81 19.73
N LYS A 20 2.26 2.88 20.68
CA LYS A 20 3.27 1.82 20.75
C LYS A 20 3.12 0.92 19.52
N ASN A 21 4.10 0.97 18.62
CA ASN A 21 4.03 0.33 17.30
C ASN A 21 5.01 -0.86 17.14
N ASP A 22 5.65 -1.31 18.22
CA ASP A 22 6.64 -2.39 18.25
C ASP A 22 6.14 -3.73 17.68
N ASN A 23 4.81 -3.96 17.72
CA ASN A 23 4.18 -5.18 17.21
C ASN A 23 3.61 -5.01 15.78
N ILE A 24 3.84 -3.86 15.14
CA ILE A 24 3.34 -3.58 13.80
C ILE A 24 4.45 -3.90 12.79
N LEU A 25 4.27 -5.01 12.09
CA LEU A 25 5.20 -5.46 11.05
C LEU A 25 5.14 -4.61 9.78
N LEU A 26 3.93 -4.30 9.32
CA LEU A 26 3.69 -3.71 8.00
C LEU A 26 2.45 -2.81 8.04
N THR A 27 2.57 -1.66 7.39
CA THR A 27 1.44 -0.78 7.06
C THR A 27 1.19 -0.81 5.56
N ILE A 28 -0.07 -1.00 5.17
CA ILE A 28 -0.49 -1.04 3.77
C ILE A 28 -1.41 0.15 3.51
N SER A 29 -1.00 1.00 2.58
CA SER A 29 -1.70 2.21 2.18
C SER A 29 -2.27 1.99 0.79
N MET A 30 -3.60 1.96 0.65
CA MET A 30 -4.27 1.76 -0.64
C MET A 30 -4.96 3.06 -1.05
N ALA A 31 -4.59 3.62 -2.21
CA ALA A 31 -5.12 4.90 -2.66
C ALA A 31 -5.10 5.96 -1.54
N GLY A 32 -3.98 6.07 -0.84
CA GLY A 32 -3.90 6.84 0.40
C GLY A 32 -4.13 8.33 0.19
N ALA A 33 -5.18 8.86 0.82
CA ALA A 33 -5.56 10.27 0.82
C ALA A 33 -4.75 11.04 1.89
N THR A 34 -3.42 10.94 1.81
CA THR A 34 -2.47 11.54 2.76
C THR A 34 -1.45 12.35 1.98
N PRO A 35 -1.16 13.62 2.35
CA PRO A 35 -0.12 14.40 1.68
C PRO A 35 1.23 13.69 1.78
N ILE A 36 2.00 13.64 0.69
CA ILE A 36 3.33 13.00 0.67
C ILE A 36 4.25 13.57 1.76
N THR A 37 4.19 14.88 2.00
CA THR A 37 4.98 15.57 3.03
C THR A 37 4.64 15.07 4.43
N SER A 38 3.36 15.13 4.81
CA SER A 38 2.87 14.61 6.09
C SER A 38 3.19 13.13 6.27
N TYR A 39 3.02 12.35 5.20
CA TYR A 39 3.32 10.92 5.22
C TYR A 39 4.79 10.66 5.58
N THR A 40 5.68 11.36 4.88
CA THR A 40 7.13 11.29 5.07
C THR A 40 7.53 11.75 6.47
N GLU A 41 7.07 12.92 6.92
CA GLU A 41 7.38 13.47 8.24
C GLU A 41 6.98 12.52 9.37
N ASN A 42 5.78 11.93 9.29
CA ASN A 42 5.29 11.02 10.34
C ASN A 42 6.04 9.69 10.33
N ILE A 43 6.45 9.18 9.17
CA ILE A 43 7.32 8.00 9.12
C ILE A 43 8.70 8.31 9.70
N MET A 44 9.27 9.48 9.41
CA MET A 44 10.56 9.89 9.96
C MET A 44 10.56 9.96 11.49
N LYS A 45 9.44 10.37 12.10
CA LYS A 45 9.27 10.33 13.57
C LYS A 45 9.36 8.91 14.15
N MET A 46 9.02 7.89 13.35
CA MET A 46 9.08 6.48 13.74
C MET A 46 10.39 5.79 13.34
N ALA A 47 11.04 6.27 12.27
CA ALA A 47 12.14 5.58 11.59
C ALA A 47 13.43 5.44 12.43
N TYR A 48 13.56 6.12 13.57
CA TYR A 48 14.64 5.84 14.51
C TYR A 48 14.34 4.57 15.31
N GLY A 49 14.70 3.41 14.73
CA GLY A 49 14.62 2.09 15.38
C GLY A 49 13.38 1.25 15.04
N SER A 50 12.38 1.79 14.34
CA SER A 50 11.21 1.02 13.90
C SER A 50 11.55 0.09 12.73
N LYS A 51 11.25 -1.21 12.89
CA LYS A 51 11.40 -2.25 11.86
C LYS A 51 10.19 -2.36 10.93
N MET A 52 9.21 -1.47 11.09
CA MET A 52 7.94 -1.52 10.36
C MET A 52 8.14 -1.20 8.87
N GLY A 53 7.65 -2.11 8.01
CA GLY A 53 7.57 -1.87 6.57
C GLY A 53 6.39 -0.97 6.19
N HIS A 54 6.53 -0.29 5.06
CA HIS A 54 5.46 0.53 4.47
C HIS A 54 5.22 0.12 3.03
N LEU A 55 4.01 -0.31 2.70
CA LEU A 55 3.57 -0.60 1.34
C LEU A 55 2.60 0.49 0.88
N ASN A 56 2.95 1.21 -0.18
CA ASN A 56 2.10 2.19 -0.84
C ASN A 56 1.56 1.62 -2.15
N ILE A 57 0.28 1.26 -2.17
CA ILE A 57 -0.45 0.85 -3.36
C ILE A 57 -1.15 2.10 -3.93
N TYR A 58 -0.74 2.49 -5.14
CA TYR A 58 -1.14 3.76 -5.73
C TYR A 58 -1.54 3.61 -7.20
N SER A 59 -2.32 4.56 -7.70
CA SER A 59 -2.68 4.66 -9.12
C SER A 59 -2.66 6.10 -9.58
N GLU A 60 -1.85 6.40 -10.59
CA GLU A 60 -1.81 7.74 -11.22
C GLU A 60 -3.16 8.14 -11.85
N HIS A 61 -4.02 7.17 -12.13
CA HIS A 61 -5.34 7.37 -12.73
C HIS A 61 -6.49 7.35 -11.71
N ASP A 62 -6.19 7.37 -10.41
CA ASP A 62 -7.22 7.44 -9.37
C ASP A 62 -8.05 8.73 -9.53
N LYS A 63 -9.28 8.59 -10.01
CA LYS A 63 -10.15 9.72 -10.32
C LYS A 63 -10.60 10.47 -9.06
N VAL A 64 -10.80 9.77 -7.95
CA VAL A 64 -11.25 10.39 -6.69
C VAL A 64 -10.15 11.28 -6.14
N LEU A 65 -8.93 10.75 -6.06
CA LEU A 65 -7.79 11.51 -5.57
C LEU A 65 -7.36 12.62 -6.52
N ASN A 66 -7.47 12.44 -7.84
CA ASN A 66 -7.12 13.50 -8.80
C ASN A 66 -8.19 14.59 -8.92
N THR A 67 -9.46 14.30 -8.61
CA THR A 67 -10.57 15.25 -8.80
C THR A 67 -11.01 15.91 -7.49
N ILE A 68 -11.16 15.13 -6.42
CA ILE A 68 -11.78 15.59 -5.17
C ILE A 68 -10.71 16.10 -4.20
N TYR A 69 -9.59 15.37 -4.06
CA TYR A 69 -8.55 15.72 -3.11
C TYR A 69 -8.00 17.15 -3.28
N PRO A 70 -7.71 17.64 -4.50
CA PRO A 70 -7.19 18.98 -4.73
C PRO A 70 -8.16 20.10 -4.32
N LEU A 71 -9.46 19.81 -4.21
CA LEU A 71 -10.46 20.77 -3.75
C LEU A 71 -10.35 21.07 -2.25
N VAL A 72 -9.73 20.17 -1.49
CA VAL A 72 -9.61 20.26 -0.03
C VAL A 72 -8.15 20.49 0.38
N GLU A 73 -7.19 19.96 -0.36
CA GLU A 73 -5.77 20.04 -0.04
C GLU A 73 -4.93 20.09 -1.32
N SER A 74 -4.08 21.12 -1.45
CA SER A 74 -3.31 21.41 -2.67
C SER A 74 -2.07 20.53 -2.88
N VAL A 75 -1.84 19.56 -1.99
CA VAL A 75 -0.65 18.71 -2.00
C VAL A 75 -1.00 17.36 -2.60
N THR A 76 -0.09 16.82 -3.42
CA THR A 76 -0.26 15.49 -4.02
C THR A 76 -0.36 14.41 -2.93
N PRO A 77 -1.42 13.58 -2.94
CA PRO A 77 -1.55 12.48 -2.01
C PRO A 77 -0.68 11.28 -2.41
N ILE A 78 -0.31 10.43 -1.45
CA ILE A 78 0.50 9.22 -1.70
C ILE A 78 -0.23 8.20 -2.61
N GLY A 79 -1.55 8.24 -2.68
CA GLY A 79 -2.36 7.31 -3.47
C GLY A 79 -2.32 7.51 -4.99
N VAL A 80 -1.70 8.59 -5.49
CA VAL A 80 -1.57 8.86 -6.93
C VAL A 80 -0.13 8.83 -7.43
N ARG A 81 0.84 8.60 -6.55
CA ARG A 81 2.25 8.68 -6.93
C ARG A 81 3.14 7.86 -6.00
N GLU A 82 4.27 7.42 -6.53
CA GLU A 82 5.35 6.86 -5.74
C GLU A 82 5.84 7.82 -4.65
N VAL A 83 6.09 7.23 -3.50
CA VAL A 83 6.72 7.87 -2.36
C VAL A 83 8.18 7.45 -2.32
N ARG A 84 9.08 8.41 -2.56
CA ARG A 84 10.53 8.17 -2.58
C ARG A 84 11.18 9.02 -1.49
N PHE A 85 11.54 8.41 -0.37
CA PHE A 85 12.38 9.05 0.65
C PHE A 85 13.17 8.00 1.44
N ARG A 86 14.37 8.38 1.91
CA ARG A 86 15.24 7.56 2.78
C ARG A 86 15.23 8.16 4.19
N PRO A 87 15.37 7.37 5.27
CA PRO A 87 15.79 5.97 5.34
C PRO A 87 14.64 4.94 5.48
N ALA A 88 13.37 5.33 5.40
CA ALA A 88 12.28 4.38 5.62
C ALA A 88 12.09 3.38 4.47
N ARG A 89 11.79 2.12 4.82
CA ARG A 89 11.47 1.03 3.88
C ARG A 89 10.06 1.22 3.29
N VAL A 90 9.92 2.08 2.28
CA VAL A 90 8.67 2.26 1.52
C VAL A 90 8.74 1.48 0.20
N ILE A 91 7.90 0.46 0.07
CA ILE A 91 7.67 -0.29 -1.17
C ILE A 91 6.49 0.37 -1.88
N ASN A 92 6.64 0.69 -3.17
CA ASN A 92 5.58 1.26 -3.99
C ASN A 92 5.06 0.21 -4.97
N TRP A 93 3.74 -0.02 -4.98
CA TRP A 93 3.08 -0.91 -5.92
C TRP A 93 2.07 -0.12 -6.76
N LYS A 94 2.41 0.10 -8.03
CA LYS A 94 1.54 0.79 -8.98
C LYS A 94 0.42 -0.15 -9.44
N TRP A 95 -0.82 0.28 -9.29
CA TRP A 95 -1.99 -0.35 -9.88
C TRP A 95 -2.53 0.52 -11.02
N ASP A 96 -3.10 -0.13 -12.03
CA ASP A 96 -3.83 0.50 -13.14
C ASP A 96 -5.28 0.84 -12.77
N ILE A 97 -5.77 0.32 -11.66
CA ILE A 97 -7.12 0.55 -11.14
C ILE A 97 -7.16 1.69 -10.12
N GLY A 98 -8.27 2.44 -10.12
CA GLY A 98 -8.48 3.62 -9.28
C GLY A 98 -9.25 3.33 -7.99
N HIS A 99 -9.58 4.40 -7.25
CA HIS A 99 -10.12 4.43 -5.89
C HIS A 99 -11.26 3.46 -5.57
N THR A 100 -12.12 3.22 -6.55
CA THR A 100 -13.40 2.50 -6.37
C THR A 100 -13.30 1.05 -6.80
N GLU A 101 -12.28 0.72 -7.58
CA GLU A 101 -12.11 -0.55 -8.27
C GLU A 101 -11.27 -1.55 -7.45
N TYR A 102 -10.71 -1.13 -6.31
CA TYR A 102 -9.90 -1.98 -5.43
C TYR A 102 -10.69 -3.18 -4.88
N ILE A 103 -11.96 -2.98 -4.48
CA ILE A 103 -12.78 -3.99 -3.78
C ILE A 103 -13.22 -5.14 -4.68
N THR A 104 -13.35 -4.89 -5.98
CA THR A 104 -13.85 -5.85 -6.97
C THR A 104 -12.74 -6.48 -7.82
N SER A 105 -11.48 -6.19 -7.50
CA SER A 105 -10.34 -6.59 -8.31
C SER A 105 -9.69 -7.86 -7.78
N ASN A 106 -9.40 -8.80 -8.70
CA ASN A 106 -8.57 -9.98 -8.45
C ASN A 106 -7.13 -9.61 -8.00
N ARG A 107 -6.75 -8.32 -8.06
CA ARG A 107 -5.51 -7.80 -7.46
C ARG A 107 -5.48 -7.97 -5.93
N ILE A 108 -6.63 -8.07 -5.25
CA ILE A 108 -6.67 -8.41 -3.81
C ILE A 108 -6.15 -9.83 -3.55
N ASP A 109 -6.43 -10.79 -4.43
CA ASP A 109 -5.90 -12.15 -4.29
C ASP A 109 -4.38 -12.16 -4.45
N SER A 110 -3.87 -11.32 -5.36
CA SER A 110 -2.43 -11.13 -5.56
C SER A 110 -1.76 -10.49 -4.34
N LEU A 111 -2.40 -9.50 -3.73
CA LEU A 111 -1.94 -8.91 -2.46
C LEU A 111 -1.96 -9.94 -1.33
N THR A 112 -3.01 -10.76 -1.24
CA THR A 112 -3.13 -11.82 -0.24
C THR A 112 -2.04 -12.87 -0.39
N HIS A 113 -1.79 -13.31 -1.62
CA HIS A 113 -0.71 -14.23 -1.92
C HIS A 113 0.65 -13.65 -1.55
N TRP A 114 0.91 -12.39 -1.92
CA TRP A 114 2.14 -11.69 -1.56
C TRP A 114 2.33 -11.57 -0.05
N LEU A 115 1.27 -11.21 0.70
CA LEU A 115 1.34 -11.14 2.15
C LEU A 115 1.68 -12.50 2.77
N ASN A 116 1.12 -13.59 2.24
CA ASN A 116 1.42 -14.94 2.74
C ASN A 116 2.87 -15.36 2.48
N VAL A 117 3.46 -14.97 1.35
CA VAL A 117 4.86 -15.28 1.00
C VAL A 117 5.81 -14.37 1.78
N THR A 118 5.55 -13.06 1.78
CA THR A 118 6.51 -12.04 2.21
C THR A 118 6.43 -11.73 3.70
N CYS A 119 5.28 -11.96 4.36
CA CYS A 119 5.22 -11.86 5.82
C CYS A 119 6.03 -12.96 6.52
N ALA A 120 6.39 -14.06 5.83
CA ALA A 120 7.31 -15.05 6.35
C ALA A 120 8.76 -14.51 6.37
N ASP A 121 9.17 -13.81 5.31
CA ASP A 121 10.54 -13.27 5.17
C ASP A 121 10.73 -11.94 5.94
N LEU A 122 9.70 -11.10 6.02
CA LEU A 122 9.73 -9.85 6.82
C LEU A 122 9.72 -10.09 8.33
N ALA A 123 9.39 -11.31 8.78
CA ALA A 123 9.39 -11.67 10.20
C ALA A 123 10.81 -11.93 10.75
N ASP A 124 11.80 -12.14 9.87
CA ASP A 124 13.20 -12.30 10.27
C ASP A 124 13.90 -10.92 10.35
N PRO A 125 14.31 -10.48 11.54
CA PRO A 125 14.88 -9.15 11.76
C PRO A 125 16.26 -8.93 11.12
N ASP A 126 16.94 -9.98 10.66
CA ASP A 126 18.31 -9.92 10.13
C ASP A 126 18.39 -9.99 8.60
N VAL A 127 17.24 -10.10 7.92
CA VAL A 127 17.17 -10.14 6.47
C VAL A 127 17.19 -8.70 5.91
N GLU A 128 18.29 -8.33 5.27
CA GLU A 128 18.33 -7.22 4.33
C GLU A 128 17.60 -7.64 3.05
N LEU A 129 16.56 -6.89 2.67
CA LEU A 129 15.92 -7.07 1.36
C LEU A 129 16.95 -6.75 0.29
N THR A 130 17.38 -7.79 -0.42
CA THR A 130 18.33 -7.69 -1.51
C THR A 130 17.64 -7.16 -2.77
N ASP A 131 18.43 -6.67 -3.73
CA ASP A 131 17.90 -6.31 -5.04
C ASP A 131 17.22 -7.50 -5.74
N ASP A 132 17.62 -8.74 -5.40
CA ASP A 132 17.00 -9.96 -5.89
C ASP A 132 15.62 -10.23 -5.23
N ASP A 133 15.42 -9.85 -3.97
CA ASP A 133 14.11 -9.92 -3.31
C ASP A 133 13.14 -8.87 -3.89
N ILE A 134 13.66 -7.69 -4.19
CA ILE A 134 12.92 -6.62 -4.89
C ILE A 134 12.60 -7.05 -6.32
N LYS A 135 13.50 -7.78 -6.98
CA LYS A 135 13.26 -8.34 -8.31
C LYS A 135 12.23 -9.46 -8.28
N LEU A 136 12.34 -10.41 -7.34
CA LEU A 136 11.35 -11.46 -7.12
C LEU A 136 9.97 -10.85 -6.81
N PHE A 137 9.93 -9.75 -6.06
CA PHE A 137 8.72 -8.96 -5.83
C PHE A 137 8.13 -8.41 -7.13
N ASN A 138 8.94 -7.76 -7.97
CA ASN A 138 8.49 -7.28 -9.27
C ASN A 138 8.05 -8.43 -10.19
N ASP A 139 8.76 -9.56 -10.18
CA ASP A 139 8.44 -10.76 -10.96
C ASP A 139 7.10 -11.39 -10.51
N ILE A 140 6.81 -11.41 -9.20
CA ILE A 140 5.51 -11.86 -8.65
C ILE A 140 4.39 -10.90 -9.04
N ILE A 141 4.65 -9.59 -9.01
CA ILE A 141 3.70 -8.56 -9.47
C ILE A 141 3.42 -8.73 -10.96
N ASP A 142 4.45 -8.92 -11.76
CA ASP A 142 4.34 -9.10 -13.21
C ASP A 142 3.62 -10.41 -13.54
N LEU A 143 3.89 -11.49 -12.81
CA LEU A 143 3.19 -12.77 -12.95
C LEU A 143 1.69 -12.63 -12.57
N ALA A 144 1.39 -11.93 -11.48
CA ALA A 144 0.01 -11.62 -11.08
C ALA A 144 -0.72 -10.78 -12.15
N ASN A 145 -0.05 -9.78 -12.71
CA ASN A 145 -0.56 -8.99 -13.84
C ASN A 145 -0.80 -9.85 -15.10
N LEU A 146 0.08 -10.82 -15.39
CA LEU A 146 -0.01 -11.74 -16.53
C LEU A 146 -1.15 -12.77 -16.41
N THR A 147 -1.41 -13.27 -15.20
CA THR A 147 -2.51 -14.23 -14.95
C THR A 147 -3.92 -13.60 -15.00
N CYS A 148 -4.01 -12.26 -15.01
CA CYS A 148 -5.26 -11.49 -15.07
C CYS A 148 -6.08 -11.71 -16.37
N HIS A 149 -5.50 -12.30 -17.41
CA HIS A 149 -6.17 -12.49 -18.72
C HIS A 149 -6.95 -13.80 -18.90
N LYS A 150 -7.06 -14.67 -17.90
CA LYS A 150 -7.86 -15.89 -18.04
C LYS A 150 -8.81 -16.12 -16.87
N ASN A 151 -10.07 -15.80 -17.14
CA ASN A 151 -11.29 -16.25 -16.46
C ASN A 151 -11.43 -15.92 -14.97
N THR A 152 -12.42 -15.09 -14.65
CA THR A 152 -13.36 -15.44 -13.57
C THR A 152 -14.68 -14.68 -13.74
N VAL A 153 -15.77 -15.44 -13.75
CA VAL A 153 -17.14 -14.94 -13.64
C VAL A 153 -17.24 -14.16 -12.32
N ALA A 154 -17.73 -12.92 -12.39
CA ALA A 154 -17.93 -12.09 -11.21
C ALA A 154 -18.74 -12.84 -10.13
N PRO A 155 -18.35 -12.80 -8.84
CA PRO A 155 -19.18 -13.36 -7.79
C PRO A 155 -20.53 -12.65 -7.79
N LYS A 156 -21.63 -13.40 -7.89
CA LYS A 156 -22.98 -12.86 -7.67
C LYS A 156 -23.03 -12.31 -6.23
N LEU A 157 -23.16 -10.99 -6.11
CA LEU A 157 -23.58 -10.33 -4.88
C LEU A 157 -24.91 -10.97 -4.43
N ILE A 158 -24.88 -11.67 -3.30
CA ILE A 158 -26.10 -12.13 -2.64
C ILE A 158 -26.73 -10.88 -2.05
N SER A 159 -27.88 -10.47 -2.59
CA SER A 159 -28.69 -9.41 -1.97
C SER A 159 -29.21 -9.95 -0.63
N PHE A 160 -28.90 -9.24 0.45
CA PHE A 160 -29.68 -9.38 1.67
C PHE A 160 -30.95 -8.56 1.48
N GLU A 161 -32.05 -9.26 1.19
CA GLU A 161 -33.41 -8.77 1.46
C GLU A 161 -33.68 -8.77 2.97
#